data_AF-A0A350PIK2-F1
#
_entry.id   AF-A0A350PIK2-F1
#
_cell.length_a   1.000
_cell.length_b   1.000
_cell.length_c   1.000
_cell.angle_alpha   90.00
_cell.angle_beta   90.00
_cell.angle_gamma   90.00
#
_symmetry.space_group_name_H-M   'P 1'
#
loop_
_entity.id
_entity.type
_entity.pdbx_description
1 polymer ?
#
loop_
_entity_poly.entity_id
_entity_poly.type
_entity_poly.pdbx_seq_one_letter_code
_entity_poly.pdbx_strand_id
1 'polypeptide(L)'
;IPDDKIGKRVIVQIDNDRQSCLYKMCKEFTEMRKPFKEMGTLEGNSKSNALKIMVNTFYGANTNPYLGYGDMATGITITAVARFLLTTGIQLIRKKYGEKSVVYVHTDGINTNCDVDVDWLVKRLRLILEATVPNVESKWIGLDKDVFKEGLWIQIGNYVLRNEDDSITKHGSTFKASTRSKFYKQTINKLID
;
A
#
# COMPACT_ATOMS: atom_id res chain seq x y z
N ILE A 1 19.44 -1.76 -6.57
CA ILE A 1 18.05 -1.56 -7.06
C ILE A 1 18.10 -1.46 -8.58
N PRO A 2 17.49 -2.40 -9.34
CA PRO A 2 17.49 -2.33 -10.80
C PRO A 2 16.58 -1.19 -11.30
N ASP A 3 17.03 -0.48 -12.32
CA ASP A 3 16.22 0.47 -13.09
C ASP A 3 16.25 0.07 -14.56
N ASP A 4 15.16 -0.56 -15.01
CA ASP A 4 15.02 -1.12 -16.33
C ASP A 4 14.89 -0.05 -17.43
N LYS A 5 14.52 1.19 -17.09
CA LYS A 5 14.39 2.27 -18.08
C LYS A 5 15.75 2.76 -18.56
N ILE A 6 16.71 2.82 -17.64
CA ILE A 6 18.09 3.27 -17.93
C ILE A 6 19.06 2.09 -18.06
N GLY A 7 18.61 0.85 -17.80
CA GLY A 7 19.43 -0.35 -17.85
C GLY A 7 20.56 -0.38 -16.82
N LYS A 8 20.40 0.30 -15.68
CA LYS A 8 21.44 0.43 -14.64
C LYS A 8 20.95 -0.09 -13.30
N ARG A 9 21.90 -0.30 -12.39
CA ARG A 9 21.62 -0.62 -10.99
C ARG A 9 21.99 0.57 -10.13
N VAL A 10 21.01 1.09 -9.39
CA VAL A 10 21.24 2.09 -8.35
C VAL A 10 21.74 1.38 -7.10
N ILE A 11 22.88 1.80 -6.59
CA ILE A 11 23.44 1.35 -5.31
C ILE A 11 23.23 2.49 -4.32
N VAL A 12 22.57 2.19 -3.21
CA VAL A 12 22.36 3.15 -2.11
C VAL A 12 23.19 2.66 -0.94
N GLN A 13 24.08 3.51 -0.46
CA GLN A 13 24.84 3.23 0.76
C GLN A 13 23.97 3.58 1.96
N ILE A 14 23.81 2.64 2.88
CA ILE A 14 23.05 2.84 4.11
C ILE A 14 24.03 3.06 5.24
N ASP A 15 23.90 4.20 5.90
CA ASP A 15 24.64 4.48 7.12
C ASP A 15 23.97 3.74 8.29
N ASN A 16 24.75 2.93 9.01
CA ASN A 16 24.28 2.10 10.12
C ASN A 16 24.77 2.63 11.48
N ASP A 17 25.51 3.73 11.50
CA ASP A 17 26.08 4.31 12.72
C ASP A 17 25.04 5.03 13.60
N ARG A 18 23.94 5.50 12.99
CA ARG A 18 22.93 6.34 13.64
C ARG A 18 21.53 6.03 13.17
N GLN A 19 20.58 6.26 14.06
CA GLN A 19 19.16 6.12 13.75
C GLN A 19 18.61 7.40 13.10
N SER A 20 17.91 7.24 11.98
CA SER A 20 17.30 8.37 11.26
C SER A 20 16.27 9.12 12.12
N CYS A 21 16.25 10.45 12.02
CA CYS A 21 15.18 11.26 12.61
C CYS A 21 13.81 10.91 12.02
N LEU A 22 13.75 10.53 10.74
CA LEU A 22 12.52 10.10 10.07
C LEU A 22 11.95 8.84 10.72
N TYR A 23 12.81 7.92 11.18
CA TYR A 23 12.35 6.73 11.89
C TYR A 23 11.62 7.12 13.18
N LYS A 24 12.22 7.99 14.00
CA LYS A 24 11.63 8.43 15.28
C LYS A 24 10.31 9.14 15.06
N MET A 25 10.26 10.05 14.10
CA MET A 25 9.03 10.75 13.73
C MET A 25 7.95 9.77 13.25
N CYS A 26 8.25 8.90 12.28
CA CYS A 26 7.28 7.92 11.78
C CYS A 26 6.73 7.01 12.90
N LYS A 27 7.59 6.61 13.85
CA LYS A 27 7.18 5.81 15.01
C LYS A 27 6.22 6.58 15.91
N GLU A 28 6.56 7.81 16.31
CA GLU A 28 5.71 8.67 17.14
C GLU A 28 4.35 8.92 16.48
N PHE A 29 4.32 9.27 15.19
CA PHE A 29 3.06 9.45 14.46
C PHE A 29 2.23 8.18 14.36
N THR A 30 2.87 7.02 14.22
CA THR A 30 2.18 5.72 14.21
C THR A 30 1.56 5.41 15.57
N GLU A 31 2.27 5.70 16.66
CA GLU A 31 1.78 5.52 18.03
C GLU A 31 0.64 6.49 18.36
N MET A 32 0.76 7.77 17.97
CA MET A 32 -0.32 8.76 18.09
C MET A 32 -1.58 8.37 17.30
N ARG A 33 -1.43 7.65 16.19
CA ARG A 33 -2.54 7.24 15.33
C ARG A 33 -3.36 6.08 15.92
N LYS A 34 -2.75 5.19 16.71
CA LYS A 34 -3.42 4.00 17.29
C LYS A 34 -4.74 4.31 18.02
N PRO A 35 -4.79 5.23 19.02
CA PRO A 35 -6.02 5.48 19.76
C PRO A 35 -7.14 6.01 18.85
N PHE A 36 -6.83 6.84 17.85
CA PHE A 36 -7.83 7.35 16.91
C PHE A 36 -8.40 6.27 15.99
N LYS A 37 -7.62 5.23 15.66
CA LYS A 37 -8.15 4.06 14.92
C LYS A 37 -9.12 3.24 15.78
N GLU A 38 -8.80 3.08 17.06
CA GLU A 38 -9.57 2.24 17.99
C GLU A 38 -10.89 2.90 18.43
N MET A 39 -11.02 4.22 18.29
CA MET A 39 -12.26 4.94 18.64
C MET A 39 -13.50 4.52 17.83
N GLY A 40 -13.34 4.05 16.59
CA GLY A 40 -14.47 3.64 15.74
C GLY A 40 -15.46 4.77 15.35
N THR A 41 -15.13 6.04 15.64
CA THR A 41 -15.99 7.20 15.34
C THR A 41 -15.58 7.90 14.04
N LEU A 42 -16.49 8.69 13.46
CA LEU A 42 -16.17 9.56 12.32
C LEU A 42 -15.02 10.54 12.63
N GLU A 43 -14.99 11.08 13.85
CA GLU A 43 -13.92 11.97 14.31
C GLU A 43 -12.57 11.23 14.41
N GLY A 44 -12.56 10.03 15.01
CA GLY A 44 -11.38 9.18 15.09
C GLY A 44 -10.84 8.83 13.70
N ASN A 45 -11.72 8.45 12.77
CA ASN A 45 -11.36 8.20 11.37
C ASN A 45 -10.74 9.43 10.69
N SER A 46 -11.35 10.61 10.88
CA SER A 46 -10.83 11.87 10.32
C SER A 46 -9.43 12.21 10.86
N LYS A 47 -9.24 12.18 12.18
CA LYS A 47 -7.96 12.46 12.84
C LYS A 47 -6.88 11.43 12.46
N SER A 48 -7.23 10.14 12.41
CA SER A 48 -6.34 9.06 11.97
C SER A 48 -5.90 9.24 10.52
N ASN A 49 -6.80 9.70 9.64
CA ASN A 49 -6.48 9.99 8.25
C ASN A 49 -5.57 11.21 8.10
N ALA A 50 -5.78 12.27 8.88
CA ALA A 50 -4.88 13.43 8.90
C ALA A 50 -3.45 13.02 9.31
N LEU A 51 -3.31 12.22 10.37
CA LEU A 51 -2.01 11.67 10.80
C LEU A 51 -1.37 10.79 9.70
N LYS A 52 -2.15 9.94 9.04
CA LYS A 52 -1.68 9.12 7.90
C LYS A 52 -1.13 10.00 6.76
N ILE A 53 -1.85 11.07 6.42
CA ILE A 53 -1.43 12.01 5.36
C ILE A 53 -0.11 12.68 5.73
N MET A 54 0.06 13.14 6.98
CA MET A 54 1.30 13.77 7.43
C MET A 54 2.52 12.84 7.31
N VAL A 55 2.39 11.57 7.71
CA VAL A 55 3.49 10.58 7.57
C VAL A 55 3.85 10.37 6.09
N ASN A 56 2.85 10.28 5.21
CA ASN A 56 3.08 10.15 3.78
C ASN A 56 3.76 11.41 3.18
N THR A 57 3.51 12.59 3.76
CA THR A 57 4.20 13.83 3.35
C THR A 57 5.70 13.76 3.63
N PHE A 58 6.18 13.04 4.66
CA PHE A 58 7.62 12.87 4.87
C PHE A 58 8.29 12.19 3.69
N TYR A 59 7.68 11.14 3.13
CA TYR A 59 8.16 10.52 1.90
C TYR A 59 8.16 11.52 0.72
N GLY A 60 7.05 12.24 0.52
CA GLY A 60 6.91 13.21 -0.56
C GLY A 60 7.91 14.37 -0.47
N ALA A 61 8.16 14.88 0.73
CA ALA A 61 9.11 15.97 0.96
C ALA A 61 10.56 15.52 0.70
N ASN A 62 10.97 14.35 1.20
CA ASN A 62 12.33 13.85 1.00
C ASN A 62 12.65 13.51 -0.47
N THR A 63 11.61 13.30 -1.29
CA THR A 63 11.74 12.95 -2.71
C THR A 63 11.51 14.11 -3.65
N ASN A 64 11.31 15.31 -3.12
CA ASN A 64 11.03 16.50 -3.92
C ASN A 64 12.35 17.19 -4.34
N PRO A 65 12.67 17.26 -5.65
CA PRO A 65 13.90 17.90 -6.12
C PRO A 65 13.93 19.42 -5.91
N TYR A 66 12.79 20.04 -5.57
CA TYR A 66 12.66 21.48 -5.38
C TYR A 66 12.80 21.92 -3.91
N LEU A 67 12.85 20.98 -2.96
CA LEU A 67 13.09 21.32 -1.55
C LEU A 67 14.59 21.35 -1.28
N GLY A 68 15.02 22.33 -0.45
CA GLY A 68 16.42 22.45 -0.03
C GLY A 68 16.88 21.39 0.97
N TYR A 69 16.00 20.44 1.31
CA TYR A 69 16.27 19.33 2.21
C TYR A 69 15.64 18.05 1.66
N GLY A 70 16.21 16.90 2.01
CA GLY A 70 15.76 15.60 1.53
C GLY A 70 16.83 14.85 0.75
N ASP A 71 16.57 13.59 0.46
CA ASP A 71 17.46 12.72 -0.29
C ASP A 71 16.65 11.78 -1.18
N MET A 72 16.83 11.91 -2.50
CA MET A 72 16.18 11.03 -3.48
C MET A 72 16.52 9.56 -3.28
N ALA A 73 17.70 9.23 -2.75
CA ALA A 73 18.08 7.85 -2.45
C ALA A 73 17.16 7.23 -1.38
N THR A 74 16.66 8.02 -0.43
CA THR A 74 15.66 7.59 0.56
C THR A 74 14.37 7.16 -0.15
N GLY A 75 13.88 7.98 -1.10
CA GLY A 75 12.69 7.67 -1.88
C GLY A 75 12.80 6.41 -2.72
N ILE A 76 13.90 6.31 -3.47
CA ILE A 76 14.22 5.15 -4.32
C ILE A 76 14.27 3.88 -3.46
N THR A 77 14.89 3.95 -2.28
CA THR A 77 14.99 2.82 -1.36
C THR A 77 13.63 2.40 -0.81
N ILE A 78 12.80 3.35 -0.35
CA ILE A 78 11.44 3.06 0.13
C ILE A 78 10.62 2.33 -0.94
N THR A 79 10.61 2.87 -2.17
CA THR A 79 9.87 2.27 -3.27
C THR A 79 10.42 0.90 -3.67
N ALA A 80 11.74 0.71 -3.65
CA ALA A 80 12.36 -0.57 -3.96
C ALA A 80 12.01 -1.66 -2.95
N VAL A 81 12.07 -1.36 -1.64
CA VAL A 81 11.70 -2.30 -0.57
C VAL A 81 10.21 -2.64 -0.65
N ALA A 82 9.34 -1.65 -0.88
CA ALA A 82 7.90 -1.87 -1.04
C ALA A 82 7.60 -2.80 -2.22
N ARG A 83 8.20 -2.55 -3.39
CA ARG A 83 8.04 -3.42 -4.57
C ARG A 83 8.59 -4.82 -4.31
N PHE A 84 9.75 -4.94 -3.69
CA PHE A 84 10.33 -6.24 -3.33
C PHE A 84 9.37 -7.06 -2.48
N LEU A 85 8.81 -6.48 -1.42
CA LEU A 85 7.84 -7.13 -0.55
C LEU A 85 6.56 -7.52 -1.30
N LEU A 86 6.03 -6.63 -2.13
CA LEU A 86 4.82 -6.88 -2.93
C LEU A 86 5.05 -8.05 -3.91
N THR A 87 6.14 -8.01 -4.67
CA THR A 87 6.48 -9.08 -5.64
C THR A 87 6.73 -10.41 -4.96
N THR A 88 7.39 -10.39 -3.79
CA THR A 88 7.62 -11.60 -2.99
C THR A 88 6.30 -12.16 -2.48
N GLY A 89 5.40 -11.32 -1.99
CA GLY A 89 4.07 -11.71 -1.53
C GLY A 89 3.26 -12.39 -2.65
N ILE A 90 3.24 -11.80 -3.85
CA ILE A 90 2.58 -12.36 -5.03
C ILE A 90 3.13 -13.75 -5.37
N GLN A 91 4.46 -13.90 -5.40
CA GLN A 91 5.11 -15.19 -5.71
C GLN A 91 4.78 -16.25 -4.66
N LEU A 92 4.76 -15.89 -3.37
CA LEU A 92 4.39 -16.81 -2.29
C LEU A 92 2.95 -17.29 -2.41
N ILE A 93 2.01 -16.37 -2.68
CA ILE A 93 0.59 -16.72 -2.86
C ILE A 93 0.43 -17.63 -4.08
N ARG A 94 1.03 -17.26 -5.23
CA ARG A 94 0.95 -18.08 -6.45
C ARG A 94 1.54 -19.47 -6.28
N LYS A 95 2.66 -19.59 -5.57
CA LYS A 95 3.30 -20.87 -5.30
C LYS A 95 2.46 -21.79 -4.40
N LYS A 96 1.74 -21.23 -3.42
CA LYS A 96 0.93 -22.02 -2.46
C LYS A 96 -0.49 -22.31 -2.97
N TYR A 97 -1.15 -21.32 -3.58
CA TYR A 97 -2.57 -21.38 -3.96
C TYR A 97 -2.80 -21.48 -5.47
N GLY A 98 -1.73 -21.51 -6.27
CA GLY A 98 -1.78 -21.61 -7.73
C GLY A 98 -1.63 -20.27 -8.43
N GLU A 99 -1.19 -20.28 -9.69
CA GLU A 99 -0.87 -19.06 -10.47
C GLU A 99 -2.05 -18.09 -10.62
N LYS A 100 -3.27 -18.61 -10.68
CA LYS A 100 -4.51 -17.83 -10.85
C LYS A 100 -5.05 -17.25 -9.53
N SER A 101 -4.36 -17.43 -8.41
CA SER A 101 -4.80 -16.96 -7.09
C SER A 101 -4.81 -15.43 -6.96
N VAL A 102 -3.87 -14.75 -7.61
CA VAL A 102 -3.75 -13.28 -7.59
C VAL A 102 -4.46 -12.68 -8.80
N VAL A 103 -5.50 -11.88 -8.54
CA VAL A 103 -6.37 -11.29 -9.56
C VAL A 103 -5.93 -9.87 -9.92
N TYR A 104 -5.57 -9.08 -8.91
CA TYR A 104 -5.25 -7.67 -9.10
C TYR A 104 -4.25 -7.19 -8.05
N VAL A 105 -3.39 -6.25 -8.44
CA VAL A 105 -2.31 -5.72 -7.59
C VAL A 105 -2.23 -4.21 -7.80
N HIS A 106 -2.15 -3.44 -6.72
CA HIS A 106 -1.95 -1.99 -6.79
C HIS A 106 -1.22 -1.44 -5.57
N THR A 107 0.02 -0.98 -5.79
CA THR A 107 0.93 -0.30 -4.83
C THR A 107 1.23 -1.08 -3.56
N ASP A 108 0.23 -1.31 -2.72
CA ASP A 108 0.28 -1.91 -1.40
C ASP A 108 -0.82 -2.97 -1.19
N GLY A 109 -1.75 -3.14 -2.14
CA GLY A 109 -2.83 -4.13 -2.09
C GLY A 109 -2.65 -5.30 -3.06
N ILE A 110 -3.01 -6.51 -2.61
CA ILE A 110 -3.11 -7.73 -3.42
C ILE A 110 -4.52 -8.28 -3.29
N ASN A 111 -5.26 -8.33 -4.40
CA ASN A 111 -6.58 -8.92 -4.45
C ASN A 111 -6.47 -10.35 -4.98
N THR A 112 -7.15 -11.27 -4.31
CA THR A 112 -7.10 -12.70 -4.59
C THR A 112 -8.50 -13.27 -4.80
N ASN A 113 -8.61 -14.35 -5.58
CA ASN A 113 -9.88 -15.06 -5.80
C ASN A 113 -10.06 -16.26 -4.86
N CYS A 114 -9.08 -16.53 -4.01
CA CYS A 114 -9.07 -17.61 -3.06
C CYS A 114 -8.80 -17.07 -1.67
N ASP A 115 -9.22 -17.82 -0.65
CA ASP A 115 -8.95 -17.42 0.71
C ASP A 115 -7.47 -17.61 1.08
N VAL A 116 -6.78 -16.51 1.39
CA VAL A 116 -5.36 -16.53 1.75
C VAL A 116 -5.19 -16.44 3.25
N ASP A 117 -4.37 -17.35 3.79
CA ASP A 117 -3.83 -17.27 5.15
C ASP A 117 -2.85 -16.08 5.28
N VAL A 118 -3.36 -15.00 5.87
CA VAL A 118 -2.65 -13.73 6.07
C VAL A 118 -1.54 -13.87 7.10
N ASP A 119 -1.79 -14.58 8.19
CA ASP A 119 -0.81 -14.76 9.27
C ASP A 119 0.41 -15.52 8.76
N TRP A 120 0.18 -16.56 7.95
CA TRP A 120 1.26 -17.26 7.27
C TRP A 120 2.04 -16.32 6.33
N LEU A 121 1.34 -15.52 5.52
CA LEU A 121 1.98 -14.62 4.56
C LEU A 121 2.83 -13.55 5.26
N VAL A 122 2.28 -12.92 6.31
CA VAL A 122 2.99 -11.94 7.13
C VAL A 122 4.23 -12.56 7.77
N LYS A 123 4.11 -13.73 8.40
CA LYS A 123 5.26 -14.43 9.00
C LYS A 123 6.35 -14.72 7.97
N ARG A 124 5.98 -15.16 6.77
CA ARG A 124 6.94 -15.44 5.68
C ARG A 124 7.62 -14.18 5.15
N LEU A 125 6.87 -13.10 4.93
CA LEU A 125 7.43 -11.83 4.47
C LEU A 125 8.40 -11.24 5.50
N ARG A 126 8.07 -11.34 6.80
CA ARG A 126 8.96 -10.90 7.89
C ARG A 126 10.29 -11.65 7.89
N LEU A 127 10.26 -12.99 7.81
CA LEU A 127 11.47 -13.82 7.75
C LEU A 127 12.34 -13.50 6.52
N ILE A 128 11.73 -13.32 5.36
CA ILE A 128 12.47 -12.96 4.14
C ILE A 128 13.10 -11.57 4.28
N LEU A 129 12.36 -10.62 4.84
CA LEU A 129 12.85 -9.27 5.04
C LEU A 129 14.04 -9.24 6.01
N GLU A 130 13.95 -9.95 7.14
CA GLU A 130 15.03 -10.10 8.13
C GLU A 130 16.29 -10.74 7.54
N ALA A 131 16.12 -11.72 6.65
CA ALA A 131 17.24 -12.37 5.97
C ALA A 131 17.88 -11.50 4.87
N THR A 132 17.15 -10.52 4.34
CA THR A 132 17.58 -9.74 3.17
C THR A 132 18.12 -8.35 3.53
N VAL A 133 17.54 -7.71 4.55
CA VAL A 133 17.86 -6.32 4.92
C VAL A 133 18.43 -6.30 6.34
N PRO A 134 19.66 -5.79 6.53
CA PRO A 134 20.26 -5.71 7.86
C PRO A 134 19.48 -4.74 8.76
N ASN A 135 19.46 -5.03 10.06
CA ASN A 135 18.87 -4.17 11.11
C ASN A 135 17.40 -3.80 10.89
N VAL A 136 16.64 -4.61 10.16
CA VAL A 136 15.23 -4.34 9.86
C VAL A 136 14.31 -4.72 11.02
N GLU A 137 13.35 -3.86 11.33
CA GLU A 137 12.29 -4.16 12.29
C GLU A 137 11.07 -4.76 11.58
N SER A 138 11.11 -6.06 11.32
CA SER A 138 10.06 -6.78 10.58
C SER A 138 8.67 -6.72 11.22
N LYS A 139 8.59 -6.44 12.54
CA LYS A 139 7.33 -6.30 13.29
C LYS A 139 6.36 -5.27 12.69
N TRP A 140 6.89 -4.31 11.92
CA TRP A 140 6.09 -3.28 11.24
C TRP A 140 5.37 -3.77 9.98
N ILE A 141 5.73 -4.95 9.46
CA ILE A 141 5.00 -5.58 8.37
C ILE A 141 3.71 -6.19 8.91
N GLY A 142 2.57 -5.64 8.51
CA GLY A 142 1.23 -6.16 8.79
C GLY A 142 0.40 -6.14 7.51
N LEU A 143 -0.55 -7.05 7.41
CA LEU A 143 -1.52 -7.11 6.33
C LEU A 143 -2.92 -7.18 6.94
N ASP A 144 -3.80 -6.32 6.46
CA ASP A 144 -5.22 -6.38 6.76
C ASP A 144 -5.91 -7.22 5.65
N LYS A 145 -6.98 -7.94 6.01
CA LYS A 145 -7.75 -8.74 5.06
C LYS A 145 -9.20 -8.28 5.06
N ASP A 146 -9.63 -7.88 3.87
CA ASP A 146 -11.01 -7.54 3.57
C ASP A 146 -11.59 -8.59 2.64
N VAL A 147 -12.85 -8.98 2.86
CA VAL A 147 -13.57 -9.97 2.05
C VAL A 147 -14.63 -9.25 1.23
N PHE A 148 -14.72 -9.60 -0.05
CA PHE A 148 -15.69 -9.06 -1.00
C PHE A 148 -16.40 -10.21 -1.71
N LYS A 149 -17.69 -10.04 -2.00
CA LYS A 149 -18.50 -11.03 -2.74
C LYS A 149 -18.01 -11.18 -4.17
N GLU A 150 -17.81 -10.04 -4.83
CA GLU A 150 -17.37 -9.96 -6.21
C GLU A 150 -16.65 -8.64 -6.48
N GLY A 151 -15.86 -8.62 -7.55
CA GLY A 151 -15.15 -7.43 -7.98
C GLY A 151 -14.96 -7.39 -9.48
N LEU A 152 -14.99 -6.17 -10.02
CA LEU A 152 -14.73 -5.86 -11.41
C LEU A 152 -13.55 -4.89 -11.49
N TRP A 153 -12.48 -5.30 -12.17
CA TRP A 153 -11.31 -4.47 -12.43
C TRP A 153 -11.26 -4.09 -13.90
N ILE A 154 -11.42 -2.79 -14.20
CA ILE A 154 -11.41 -2.29 -15.58
C ILE A 154 -9.98 -1.94 -16.00
N GLN A 155 -9.28 -1.23 -15.12
CA GLN A 155 -7.89 -0.81 -15.31
C GLN A 155 -7.24 -0.58 -13.95
N ILE A 156 -5.92 -0.45 -13.94
CA ILE A 156 -5.18 -0.11 -12.72
C ILE A 156 -5.76 1.19 -12.12
N GLY A 157 -6.06 1.12 -10.83
CA GLY A 157 -6.67 2.20 -10.05
C GLY A 157 -8.17 2.39 -10.27
N ASN A 158 -8.83 1.64 -11.17
CA ASN A 158 -10.26 1.76 -11.42
C ASN A 158 -10.97 0.41 -11.36
N TYR A 159 -11.70 0.21 -10.28
CA TYR A 159 -12.41 -1.04 -9.99
C TYR A 159 -13.63 -0.80 -9.12
N VAL A 160 -14.53 -1.78 -9.09
CA VAL A 160 -15.74 -1.80 -8.28
C VAL A 160 -15.77 -3.11 -7.50
N LEU A 161 -16.10 -3.05 -6.21
CA LEU A 161 -16.21 -4.20 -5.33
C LEU A 161 -17.60 -4.23 -4.69
N ARG A 162 -18.18 -5.42 -4.58
CA ARG A 162 -19.39 -5.67 -3.78
C ARG A 162 -18.97 -6.21 -2.42
N ASN A 163 -19.32 -5.46 -1.37
CA ASN A 163 -19.05 -5.85 0.01
C ASN A 163 -20.00 -6.98 0.44
N GLU A 164 -19.75 -7.60 1.59
CA GLU A 164 -20.59 -8.70 2.09
C GLU A 164 -22.04 -8.27 2.38
N ASP A 165 -22.26 -7.01 2.73
CA ASP A 165 -23.57 -6.39 2.96
C ASP A 165 -24.27 -5.91 1.68
N ASP A 166 -23.78 -6.33 0.51
CA ASP A 166 -24.22 -5.91 -0.83
C ASP A 166 -24.01 -4.42 -1.17
N SER A 167 -23.38 -3.65 -0.28
CA SER A 167 -22.98 -2.28 -0.59
C SER A 167 -21.82 -2.26 -1.60
N ILE A 168 -21.77 -1.21 -2.41
CA ILE A 168 -20.84 -1.11 -3.54
C ILE A 168 -19.73 -0.11 -3.27
N THR A 169 -18.49 -0.60 -3.23
CA THR A 169 -17.28 0.21 -3.11
C THR A 169 -16.70 0.52 -4.49
N LYS A 170 -16.75 1.79 -4.89
CA LYS A 170 -16.21 2.28 -6.18
C LYS A 170 -14.82 2.88 -5.97
N HIS A 171 -13.84 2.51 -6.79
CA HIS A 171 -12.49 3.10 -6.76
C HIS A 171 -12.08 3.63 -8.13
N GLY A 172 -11.49 4.83 -8.16
CA GLY A 172 -10.93 5.42 -9.38
C GLY A 172 -11.74 6.58 -9.97
N SER A 173 -11.07 7.32 -10.85
CA SER A 173 -11.61 8.52 -11.48
C SER A 173 -12.78 8.23 -12.43
N THR A 174 -12.84 7.04 -13.02
CA THR A 174 -13.96 6.59 -13.84
C THR A 174 -15.29 6.70 -13.07
N PHE A 175 -15.31 6.38 -11.78
CA PHE A 175 -16.55 6.38 -11.00
C PHE A 175 -16.75 7.66 -10.16
N LYS A 176 -15.66 8.26 -9.68
CA LYS A 176 -15.72 9.32 -8.66
C LYS A 176 -15.39 10.73 -9.16
N ALA A 177 -14.81 10.90 -10.36
CA ALA A 177 -14.33 12.22 -10.80
C ALA A 177 -15.47 13.26 -10.86
N SER A 178 -15.22 14.44 -10.30
CA SER A 178 -16.16 15.57 -10.33
C SER A 178 -16.39 16.11 -11.75
N THR A 179 -15.41 15.94 -12.64
CA THR A 179 -15.46 16.40 -14.04
C THR A 179 -16.39 15.60 -14.94
N ARG A 180 -16.91 14.44 -14.49
CA ARG A 180 -17.83 13.60 -15.27
C ARG A 180 -19.27 14.12 -15.14
N SER A 181 -20.01 14.11 -16.26
CA SER A 181 -21.40 14.56 -16.30
C SER A 181 -22.31 13.70 -15.41
N LYS A 182 -23.44 14.28 -14.96
CA LYS A 182 -24.44 13.55 -14.16
C LYS A 182 -25.01 12.35 -14.92
N PHE A 183 -25.28 12.52 -16.22
CA PHE A 183 -25.76 11.44 -17.09
C PHE A 183 -24.79 10.25 -17.10
N TYR A 184 -23.49 10.51 -17.28
CA TYR A 184 -22.47 9.47 -17.25
C TYR A 184 -22.46 8.69 -15.93
N LYS A 185 -22.50 9.40 -14.80
CA LYS A 185 -22.52 8.77 -13.47
C LYS A 185 -23.78 7.94 -13.24
N GLN A 186 -24.93 8.43 -13.67
CA GLN A 186 -26.20 7.70 -13.56
C GLN A 186 -26.20 6.43 -14.39
N THR A 187 -25.74 6.50 -15.64
CA THR A 187 -25.64 5.34 -16.54
C THR A 187 -24.69 4.29 -15.97
N ILE A 188 -23.49 4.69 -15.52
CA ILE A 188 -22.54 3.75 -14.92
C ILE A 188 -23.09 3.12 -13.65
N ASN A 189 -23.78 3.87 -12.79
CA ASN A 189 -24.39 3.29 -11.59
C ASN A 189 -25.39 2.18 -11.95
N LYS A 190 -26.25 2.42 -12.94
CA LYS A 190 -27.20 1.40 -13.42
C LYS A 190 -26.55 0.17 -14.05
N LEU A 191 -25.36 0.30 -14.62
CA LEU A 191 -24.61 -0.84 -15.18
C LEU A 191 -23.87 -1.65 -14.11
N ILE A 192 -23.64 -1.05 -12.95
CA ILE A 192 -22.96 -1.67 -11.81
C ILE A 192 -23.95 -2.42 -10.90
N ASP A 193 -25.17 -1.88 -10.76
CA ASP A 193 -26.25 -2.48 -9.97
C ASP A 193 -26.71 -3.83 -10.57
#